data_AF-A0A928AEL3-F1
#
_entry.id   AF-A0A928AEL3-F1
#
_cell.length_a   1.000
_cell.length_b   1.000
_cell.length_c   1.000
_cell.angle_alpha   90.00
_cell.angle_beta   90.00
_cell.angle_gamma   90.00
#
_symmetry.space_group_name_H-M   'P 1'
#
loop_
_entity.id
_entity.type
_entity.pdbx_description
1 polymer ?
#
loop_
_entity_poly.entity_id
_entity_poly.type
_entity_poly.pdbx_seq_one_letter_code
_entity_poly.pdbx_strand_id
1 'polypeptide(L)'
;MKAMTEDRVAELLAEYPWYEVARVLKAQADGAQRPRYEVDIEKIAEESEGEIISRFLRKGDYRIVAEEGEAEGYDVQTEAELDDEDDLVSEELAEIYLSQGLKTQAIEIFRKLSLLNTEKSVYFAEKIKKIENE
;
A
#
# COMPACT_ATOMS: atom_id res chain seq x y z
N MET A 1 -8.33 10.98 6.98
CA MET A 1 -8.77 10.81 5.57
C MET A 1 -9.59 12.03 5.18
N LYS A 2 -9.15 12.80 4.18
CA LYS A 2 -9.91 13.93 3.63
C LYS A 2 -10.93 13.35 2.64
N ALA A 3 -12.22 13.68 2.79
CA ALA A 3 -13.24 13.24 1.84
C ALA A 3 -12.91 13.78 0.44
N MET A 4 -13.04 12.93 -0.58
CA MET A 4 -12.84 13.34 -1.98
C MET A 4 -14.00 14.25 -2.40
N THR A 5 -13.68 15.41 -2.98
CA THR A 5 -14.70 16.40 -3.40
C THR A 5 -15.43 15.95 -4.67
N GLU A 6 -16.67 16.41 -4.86
CA GLU A 6 -17.47 16.08 -6.05
C GLU A 6 -16.79 16.46 -7.36
N ASP A 7 -16.10 17.62 -7.40
CA ASP A 7 -15.33 18.06 -8.56
C ASP A 7 -14.21 17.08 -8.92
N ARG A 8 -13.53 16.53 -7.90
CA ARG A 8 -12.47 15.54 -8.10
C ARG A 8 -13.01 14.18 -8.53
N VAL A 9 -14.19 13.80 -8.03
CA VAL A 9 -14.90 12.59 -8.48
C VAL A 9 -15.27 12.72 -9.96
N ALA A 10 -15.76 13.88 -10.39
CA ALA A 10 -16.13 14.13 -11.78
C ALA A 10 -14.92 14.11 -12.73
N GLU A 11 -13.81 14.74 -12.34
CA GLU A 11 -12.55 14.72 -13.08
C GLU A 11 -12.02 13.28 -13.26
N LEU A 12 -11.97 12.50 -12.18
CA LEU A 12 -11.52 11.10 -12.22
C LEU A 12 -12.39 10.21 -13.10
N LEU A 13 -13.69 10.46 -13.19
CA LEU A 13 -14.57 9.69 -14.06
C LEU A 13 -14.47 10.09 -15.53
N ALA A 14 -14.03 11.31 -15.82
CA ALA A 14 -13.74 11.76 -17.18
C ALA A 14 -12.42 11.15 -17.71
N GLU A 15 -11.41 11.08 -16.85
CA GLU A 15 -10.07 10.58 -17.18
C GLU A 15 -9.99 9.04 -17.08
N TYR A 16 -10.58 8.47 -16.03
CA TYR A 16 -10.59 7.03 -15.76
C TYR A 16 -12.03 6.53 -15.62
N PRO A 17 -12.76 6.39 -16.74
CA PRO A 17 -14.14 5.94 -16.69
C PRO A 17 -14.31 4.66 -15.88
N TRP A 18 -13.34 3.74 -15.90
CA TRP A 18 -13.36 2.46 -15.20
C TRP A 18 -13.08 2.51 -13.69
N TYR A 19 -12.70 3.66 -13.12
CA TYR A 19 -12.32 3.77 -11.71
C TYR A 19 -13.52 3.63 -10.76
N GLU A 20 -13.66 2.44 -10.19
CA GLU A 20 -14.84 2.01 -9.46
C GLU A 20 -15.13 2.84 -8.20
N VAL A 21 -14.08 3.32 -7.52
CA VAL A 21 -14.24 4.12 -6.29
C VAL A 21 -14.92 5.46 -6.59
N ALA A 22 -14.52 6.16 -7.65
CA ALA A 22 -15.18 7.41 -8.04
C ALA A 22 -16.63 7.18 -8.49
N ARG A 23 -16.91 6.07 -9.17
CA ARG A 23 -18.29 5.71 -9.57
C ARG A 23 -19.18 5.45 -8.36
N VAL A 24 -18.66 4.72 -7.37
CA VAL A 24 -19.40 4.44 -6.12
C VAL A 24 -19.67 5.73 -5.36
N LEU A 25 -18.69 6.62 -5.25
CA LEU A 25 -18.86 7.91 -4.59
C LEU A 25 -19.89 8.79 -5.31
N LYS A 26 -19.86 8.82 -6.65
CA LYS A 26 -20.86 9.51 -7.46
C LYS A 26 -22.26 8.92 -7.28
N ALA A 27 -22.41 7.60 -7.33
CA ALA A 27 -23.69 6.93 -7.11
C ALA A 27 -24.26 7.20 -5.69
N GLN A 28 -23.39 7.25 -4.68
CA GLN A 28 -23.78 7.61 -3.31
C GLN A 28 -24.26 9.07 -3.19
N ALA A 29 -23.63 10.00 -3.92
CA ALA A 29 -24.04 11.40 -3.96
C ALA A 29 -25.37 11.60 -4.73
N ASP A 30 -25.53 10.92 -5.86
CA ASP A 30 -26.72 10.99 -6.72
C ASP A 30 -27.93 10.22 -6.15
N GLY A 31 -27.75 9.52 -5.02
CA GLY A 31 -28.77 8.62 -4.46
C GLY A 31 -29.09 7.43 -5.37
N ALA A 32 -28.22 7.15 -6.34
CA ALA A 32 -28.38 6.09 -7.32
C ALA A 32 -27.82 4.76 -6.78
N GLN A 33 -28.40 3.65 -7.24
CA GLN A 33 -27.83 2.33 -6.98
C GLN A 33 -26.41 2.26 -7.59
N ARG A 34 -25.46 1.64 -6.87
CA ARG A 34 -24.10 1.42 -7.38
C ARG A 34 -24.16 0.85 -8.81
N PRO A 35 -23.42 1.41 -9.78
CA PRO A 35 -23.37 0.86 -11.13
C PRO A 35 -22.75 -0.53 -11.05
N ARG A 36 -23.57 -1.56 -11.21
CA ARG A 36 -23.07 -2.92 -11.42
C ARG A 36 -22.68 -3.02 -12.87
N TYR A 37 -21.47 -3.50 -13.15
CA TYR A 37 -21.19 -4.00 -14.49
C TYR A 37 -22.16 -5.16 -14.73
N GLU A 38 -23.08 -4.98 -15.67
CA GLU A 38 -23.92 -6.05 -16.16
C GLU A 38 -23.01 -7.00 -16.93
N VAL A 39 -22.52 -8.00 -16.22
CA VAL A 39 -21.91 -9.17 -16.84
C VAL A 39 -23.07 -9.94 -17.47
N ASP A 40 -23.05 -10.05 -18.79
CA ASP A 40 -24.02 -10.86 -19.54
C ASP A 40 -23.75 -12.35 -19.27
N ILE A 41 -24.34 -12.82 -18.17
CA ILE A 41 -24.16 -14.18 -17.66
C ILE A 41 -24.76 -15.19 -18.64
N GLU A 42 -25.82 -14.80 -19.35
CA GLU A 42 -26.50 -15.63 -20.35
C GLU A 42 -25.58 -15.87 -21.54
N LYS A 43 -24.96 -14.81 -22.07
CA LYS A 43 -23.97 -14.93 -23.15
C LYS A 43 -22.72 -15.71 -22.75
N ILE A 44 -22.28 -15.62 -21.50
CA ILE A 44 -21.16 -16.42 -21.00
C ILE A 44 -21.56 -17.90 -20.87
N ALA A 45 -22.80 -18.18 -20.46
CA ALA A 45 -23.31 -19.54 -20.32
C ALA A 45 -23.62 -20.21 -21.66
N GLU A 46 -23.90 -19.44 -22.72
CA GLU A 46 -24.05 -19.93 -24.10
C GLU A 46 -22.74 -20.42 -24.71
N GLU A 47 -21.60 -19.91 -24.24
CA GLU A 47 -20.30 -20.29 -24.75
C GLU A 47 -19.73 -21.48 -23.97
N SER A 48 -19.34 -22.53 -24.68
CA SER A 48 -18.64 -23.64 -24.03
C SER A 48 -17.28 -23.18 -23.50
N GLU A 49 -16.84 -23.73 -22.36
CA GLU A 49 -15.51 -23.45 -21.81
C GLU A 49 -14.40 -23.63 -22.86
N GLY A 50 -14.54 -24.63 -23.73
CA GLY A 50 -13.62 -24.90 -24.83
C GLY A 50 -13.59 -23.81 -25.90
N GLU A 51 -14.72 -23.17 -26.21
CA GLU A 51 -14.78 -22.04 -27.15
C GLU A 51 -14.19 -20.77 -26.56
N ILE A 52 -14.42 -20.52 -25.27
CA ILE A 52 -13.82 -19.39 -24.53
C ILE A 52 -12.30 -19.53 -24.53
N ILE A 53 -11.79 -20.72 -24.16
CA ILE A 53 -10.36 -21.02 -24.14
C ILE A 53 -9.77 -20.94 -25.56
N SER A 54 -10.44 -21.51 -26.56
CA SER A 54 -9.95 -21.49 -27.95
C SER A 54 -9.89 -20.08 -28.52
N ARG A 55 -10.90 -19.25 -28.25
CA ARG A 55 -10.94 -17.84 -28.67
C ARG A 55 -9.87 -17.03 -27.97
N PHE A 56 -9.71 -17.24 -26.66
CA PHE A 56 -8.62 -16.65 -25.89
C PHE A 56 -7.31 -17.00 -26.57
N LEU A 57 -6.97 -18.29 -26.70
CA LEU A 57 -5.72 -18.80 -27.30
C LEU A 57 -5.45 -18.32 -28.75
N ARG A 58 -6.51 -18.04 -29.53
CA ARG A 58 -6.38 -17.50 -30.90
C ARG A 58 -6.08 -16.00 -30.94
N LYS A 59 -6.57 -15.23 -29.95
CA LYS A 59 -6.45 -13.76 -29.94
C LYS A 59 -4.99 -13.31 -29.89
N GLY A 60 -4.13 -14.06 -29.20
CA GLY A 60 -2.67 -13.94 -29.27
C GLY A 60 -2.07 -12.63 -28.71
N ASP A 61 -2.91 -11.70 -28.25
CA ASP A 61 -2.56 -10.34 -27.83
C ASP A 61 -2.61 -10.17 -26.29
N TYR A 62 -2.18 -11.17 -25.53
CA TYR A 62 -2.21 -11.12 -24.06
C TYR A 62 -1.19 -10.17 -23.43
N ARG A 63 -0.32 -9.57 -24.25
CA ARG A 63 0.65 -8.62 -23.74
C ARG A 63 -0.12 -7.36 -23.36
N ILE A 64 -0.23 -7.11 -22.07
CA ILE A 64 -0.62 -5.79 -21.56
C ILE A 64 0.50 -4.85 -21.99
N VAL A 65 0.22 -4.03 -22.99
CA VAL A 65 1.10 -2.96 -23.48
C VAL A 65 0.41 -1.67 -23.06
N ALA A 66 1.10 -0.84 -22.29
CA ALA A 66 0.61 0.50 -22.00
C ALA A 66 0.44 1.26 -23.32
N GLU A 67 -0.63 2.02 -23.45
CA GLU A 67 -0.84 2.87 -24.62
C GLU A 67 0.28 3.93 -24.70
N GLU A 68 0.60 4.36 -25.92
CA GLU A 68 1.66 5.34 -26.16
C GLU A 68 1.30 6.67 -25.47
N GLY A 69 1.99 6.99 -24.38
CA GLY A 69 1.69 8.15 -23.51
C GLY A 69 1.12 7.83 -22.13
N GLU A 70 0.66 6.59 -21.85
CA GLU A 70 0.16 6.22 -20.50
C GLU A 70 1.25 6.25 -19.42
N ALA A 71 2.52 6.11 -19.81
CA ALA A 71 3.65 6.24 -18.89
C ALA A 71 4.03 7.71 -18.62
N GLU A 72 3.52 8.67 -19.41
CA GLU A 72 3.81 10.10 -19.25
C GLU A 72 2.88 10.71 -18.19
N GLY A 73 3.27 10.59 -16.92
CA GLY A 73 2.53 11.20 -15.80
C GLY A 73 2.62 10.42 -14.49
N TYR A 74 3.05 9.16 -14.55
CA TYR A 74 3.42 8.41 -13.37
C TYR A 74 4.92 8.52 -13.18
N ASP A 75 5.36 9.36 -12.24
CA ASP A 75 6.70 9.22 -11.70
C ASP A 75 6.81 7.79 -11.14
N VAL A 76 7.59 6.94 -11.80
CA VAL A 76 7.97 5.65 -11.26
C VAL A 76 8.85 5.95 -10.05
N GLN A 77 8.21 6.10 -8.88
CA GLN A 77 8.93 6.25 -7.64
C GLN A 77 9.63 4.93 -7.33
N THR A 78 10.90 4.85 -7.72
CA THR A 78 11.78 3.71 -7.46
C THR A 78 12.27 3.67 -6.02
N GLU A 79 12.07 4.76 -5.28
CA GLU A 79 12.39 4.89 -3.87
C GLU A 79 11.11 5.11 -3.09
N ALA A 80 10.97 4.41 -1.96
CA ALA A 80 9.89 4.67 -1.04
C ALA A 80 10.10 6.05 -0.40
N GLU A 81 9.06 6.90 -0.39
CA GLU A 81 9.01 8.05 0.50
C GLU A 81 8.93 7.54 1.94
N LEU A 82 10.10 7.32 2.54
CA LEU A 82 10.22 7.07 3.97
C LEU A 82 10.25 8.43 4.64
N ASP A 83 9.19 8.80 5.34
CA ASP A 83 9.28 9.87 6.33
C ASP A 83 10.29 9.40 7.39
N ASP A 84 11.37 10.14 7.58
CA ASP A 84 12.41 9.90 8.59
C ASP A 84 11.86 9.91 10.04
N GLU A 85 10.55 10.16 10.23
CA GLU A 85 9.89 10.27 11.53
C GLU A 85 9.49 8.92 12.16
N ASP A 86 9.30 7.86 11.38
CA ASP A 86 8.97 6.53 11.91
C ASP A 86 10.21 5.64 12.03
N ASP A 87 11.16 6.07 12.86
CA ASP A 87 12.21 5.18 13.34
C ASP A 87 11.58 3.96 14.02
N LEU A 88 11.60 2.80 13.35
CA LEU A 88 11.14 1.54 13.90
C LEU A 88 12.02 1.19 15.11
N VAL A 89 11.49 1.36 16.32
CA VAL A 89 12.21 1.18 17.57
C VAL A 89 11.48 0.13 18.41
N SER A 90 12.05 -1.06 18.55
CA SER A 90 11.55 -2.12 19.46
C SER A 90 12.68 -2.70 20.31
N GLU A 91 12.32 -3.34 21.43
CA GLU A 91 13.30 -3.98 22.30
C GLU A 91 13.98 -5.16 21.59
N GLU A 92 13.23 -5.97 20.86
CA GLU A 92 13.76 -7.09 20.09
C GLU A 92 14.76 -6.61 19.02
N LEU A 93 14.51 -5.46 18.40
CA LEU A 93 15.44 -4.88 17.42
C LEU A 93 16.76 -4.44 18.08
N ALA A 94 16.71 -3.85 19.27
CA ALA A 94 17.92 -3.54 20.03
C ALA A 94 18.73 -4.81 20.37
N GLU A 95 18.05 -5.90 20.74
CA GLU A 95 18.69 -7.17 21.04
C GLU A 95 19.34 -7.81 19.80
N ILE A 96 18.69 -7.70 18.63
CA ILE A 96 19.28 -8.12 17.35
C ILE A 96 20.57 -7.33 17.09
N TYR A 97 20.57 -6.00 17.26
CA TYR A 97 21.79 -5.20 17.08
C TYR A 97 22.89 -5.56 18.06
N LEU A 98 22.57 -5.90 19.31
CA LEU A 98 23.57 -6.43 20.25
C LEU A 98 24.17 -7.75 19.77
N SER A 99 23.34 -8.68 19.28
CA SER A 99 23.81 -9.96 18.75
C SER A 99 24.76 -9.81 17.55
N GLN A 100 24.60 -8.72 16.79
CA GLN A 100 25.44 -8.36 15.66
C GLN A 100 26.70 -7.57 16.06
N GLY A 101 26.89 -7.26 17.36
CA GLY A 101 28.00 -6.47 17.87
C GLY A 101 27.83 -4.95 17.70
N LEU A 102 26.66 -4.48 17.26
CA LEU A 102 26.35 -3.08 16.97
C LEU A 102 25.87 -2.37 18.24
N LYS A 103 26.75 -2.29 19.26
CA LYS A 103 26.42 -1.76 20.60
C LYS A 103 25.86 -0.34 20.57
N THR A 104 26.42 0.56 19.75
CA THR A 104 25.99 1.96 19.67
C THR A 104 24.53 2.08 19.22
N GLN A 105 24.15 1.35 18.16
CA GLN A 105 22.78 1.36 17.63
C GLN A 105 21.79 0.76 18.63
N ALA A 106 22.17 -0.31 19.33
CA ALA A 106 21.34 -0.87 20.40
C ALA A 106 21.11 0.13 21.55
N ILE A 107 22.15 0.85 21.97
CA ILE A 107 22.04 1.89 23.01
C ILE A 107 21.10 3.01 22.57
N GLU A 108 21.19 3.45 21.31
CA GLU A 108 20.30 4.48 20.77
C GLU A 108 18.83 4.06 20.79
N ILE A 109 18.52 2.82 20.38
CA ILE A 109 17.17 2.26 20.47
C ILE A 109 16.69 2.20 21.91
N PHE A 110 17.50 1.71 22.86
CA PHE A 110 17.11 1.68 24.27
C PHE A 110 16.88 3.07 24.87
N ARG A 111 17.64 4.09 24.44
CA ARG A 111 17.41 5.48 24.84
C ARG A 111 16.07 6.00 24.32
N LYS A 112 15.75 5.74 23.04
CA LYS A 112 14.45 6.09 22.46
C LYS A 112 13.31 5.39 23.20
N LEU A 113 13.43 4.08 23.47
CA LEU A 113 12.43 3.32 24.23
C LEU A 113 12.21 3.84 25.66
N SER A 114 13.27 4.31 26.32
CA SER A 114 13.18 4.92 27.65
C SER A 114 12.37 6.21 27.65
N LEU A 115 12.46 7.00 26.57
CA LEU A 115 11.68 8.23 26.39
C LEU A 115 10.21 7.93 26.04
N LEU A 116 9.97 6.93 25.18
CA LEU A 116 8.60 6.54 24.81
C LEU A 116 7.85 5.82 25.95
N ASN A 117 8.55 5.04 26.77
CA ASN A 117 7.97 4.20 27.82
C ASN A 117 8.54 4.59 29.19
N THR A 118 8.14 5.76 29.69
CA THR A 118 8.69 6.35 30.91
C THR A 118 8.62 5.44 32.14
N GLU A 119 7.61 4.58 32.22
CA GLU A 119 7.41 3.58 33.27
C GLU A 119 8.45 2.46 33.25
N LYS A 120 9.06 2.18 32.08
CA LYS A 120 10.15 1.22 31.90
C LYS A 120 11.53 1.87 31.79
N SER A 121 11.63 3.18 32.02
CA SER A 121 12.89 3.94 31.85
C SER A 121 14.07 3.36 32.66
N VAL A 122 13.82 2.93 33.90
CA VAL A 122 14.85 2.30 34.77
C VAL A 122 15.36 0.99 34.17
N TYR A 123 14.45 0.16 33.64
CA TYR A 123 14.79 -1.11 33.00
C TYR A 123 15.71 -0.91 31.78
N PHE A 124 15.38 0.05 30.92
CA PHE A 124 16.21 0.37 29.76
C PHE A 124 17.56 0.99 30.17
N ALA A 125 17.60 1.82 31.21
CA ALA A 125 18.84 2.35 31.76
C ALA A 125 19.77 1.24 32.30
N GLU A 126 19.22 0.21 32.94
CA GLU A 126 19.98 -0.95 33.37
C GLU A 126 20.53 -1.76 32.20
N LYS A 127 19.76 -1.96 31.12
CA LYS A 127 20.25 -2.59 29.89
C LYS A 127 21.41 -1.80 29.27
N ILE A 128 21.26 -0.48 29.12
CA ILE A 128 22.32 0.40 28.60
C ILE A 128 23.58 0.26 29.45
N LYS A 129 23.46 0.34 30.77
CA LYS A 129 24.58 0.22 31.70
C LYS A 129 25.29 -1.13 31.57
N LYS A 130 24.58 -2.23 31.33
CA LYS A 130 25.21 -3.55 31.09
C LYS A 130 26.04 -3.55 29.81
N ILE A 131 25.50 -3.01 28.73
CA ILE A 131 26.17 -2.96 27.41
C ILE A 131 27.43 -2.09 27.45
N GLU A 132 27.38 -0.95 28.17
CA GLU A 132 28.51 -0.03 28.32
C GLU A 132 29.64 -0.58 29.20
N ASN A 133 29.34 -1.52 30.10
CA ASN A 133 30.33 -2.12 31.02
C ASN A 133 30.85 -3.49 30.55
N GLU A 134 30.43 -3.95 29.37
CA GLU A 134 30.98 -5.13 28.68
C GLU A 134 32.13 -4.77 27.74
#